data_AF-X1U9V2-F1
#
_entry.id   AF-X1U9V2-F1
#
_cell.length_a   1.000
_cell.length_b   1.000
_cell.length_c   1.000
_cell.angle_alpha   90.00
_cell.angle_beta   90.00
_cell.angle_gamma   90.00
#
_symmetry.space_group_name_H-M   'P 1'
#
loop_
_entity.id
_entity.type
_entity.pdbx_description
1 polymer ?
#
loop_
_entity_poly.entity_id
_entity_poly.type
_entity_poly.pdbx_seq_one_letter_code
_entity_poly.pdbx_strand_id
1 'polypeptide(L)'
;MSTLKEIAQRIGINSAYLRNMAVNSDKLYKAYYMSRSSGRLRQIEAPNNKLKAIQSWILRNVLERIPVSERAQGFVKGRSIKGNARFHLGRKYILVTDIEDFFPSISSDDVYRVFHEILNDEEIAALYTKLCTYSG
;
A
#
# COMPACT_ATOMS: atom_id res chain seq x y z
N MET A 1 23.41 2.19 -2.07
CA MET A 1 22.33 1.96 -1.08
C MET A 1 22.05 3.29 -0.41
N SER A 2 20.77 3.69 -0.28
CA SER A 2 20.44 4.95 0.39
C SER A 2 20.37 4.70 1.89
N THR A 3 21.13 5.43 2.70
CA THR A 3 21.10 5.22 4.16
C THR A 3 19.75 5.66 4.75
N LEU A 4 19.38 5.13 5.92
CA LEU A 4 18.21 5.62 6.67
C LEU A 4 18.20 7.15 6.84
N LYS A 5 19.38 7.75 7.01
CA LYS A 5 19.56 9.19 7.15
C LYS A 5 19.19 9.94 5.86
N GLU A 6 19.59 9.42 4.71
CA GLU A 6 19.27 10.01 3.40
C GLU A 6 17.78 9.91 3.10
N ILE A 7 17.14 8.77 3.41
CA ILE A 7 15.69 8.59 3.22
C ILE A 7 14.93 9.56 4.12
N ALA A 8 15.29 9.64 5.40
CA ALA A 8 14.66 10.57 6.33
C ALA A 8 14.82 12.03 5.86
N GLN A 9 16.00 12.40 5.35
CA GLN A 9 16.25 13.71 4.77
C GLN A 9 15.36 13.99 3.55
N ARG A 10 15.18 13.02 2.64
CA ARG A 10 14.30 13.15 1.47
C ARG A 10 12.81 13.23 1.82
N ILE A 11 12.40 12.61 2.93
CA ILE A 11 11.05 12.73 3.49
C ILE A 11 10.88 14.08 4.20
N GLY A 12 11.97 14.68 4.69
CA GLY A 12 11.97 15.92 5.46
C GLY A 12 11.79 15.73 6.96
N ILE A 13 12.25 14.59 7.50
CA ILE A 13 12.13 14.24 8.92
C ILE A 13 13.45 13.71 9.48
N ASN A 14 13.55 13.66 10.81
CA ASN A 14 14.71 13.08 11.49
C ASN A 14 14.71 11.54 11.36
N SER A 15 15.88 10.92 11.18
CA SER A 15 15.99 9.46 11.01
C SER A 15 15.59 8.66 12.26
N ALA A 16 15.88 9.17 13.47
CA ALA A 16 15.43 8.57 14.71
C ALA A 16 13.90 8.65 14.84
N TYR A 17 13.30 9.75 14.39
CA TYR A 17 11.85 9.90 14.33
C TYR A 17 11.22 8.91 13.33
N LEU A 18 11.77 8.77 12.13
CA LEU A 18 11.34 7.80 11.13
C LEU A 18 11.40 6.35 11.68
N ARG A 19 12.51 5.99 12.32
CA ARG A 19 12.68 4.69 12.96
C ARG A 19 11.65 4.48 14.08
N ASN A 20 11.42 5.47 14.93
CA ASN A 20 10.42 5.40 15.99
C ASN A 20 8.99 5.21 15.45
N MET A 21 8.65 5.89 14.35
CA MET A 21 7.36 5.72 13.67
C MET A 21 7.20 4.32 13.10
N ALA A 22 8.25 3.72 12.52
CA ALA A 22 8.21 2.35 12.02
C ALA A 22 8.01 1.33 13.15
N VAL A 23 8.70 1.50 14.28
CA VAL A 23 8.55 0.62 15.46
C VAL A 23 7.17 0.71 16.08
N ASN A 24 6.53 1.88 16.02
CA ASN A 24 5.22 2.12 16.62
C ASN A 24 4.10 2.26 15.59
N SER A 25 4.28 1.77 14.36
CA SER A 25 3.37 2.03 13.23
C SER A 25 1.94 1.64 13.54
N ASP A 26 1.72 0.51 14.21
CA ASP A 26 0.38 0.04 14.60
C ASP A 26 -0.38 1.05 15.46
N LYS A 27 0.31 1.72 16.39
CA LYS A 27 -0.28 2.75 17.26
C LYS A 27 -0.66 4.02 16.50
N LEU A 28 -0.21 4.15 15.25
CA LEU A 28 -0.52 5.29 14.38
C LEU A 28 -1.77 5.05 13.54
N TYR A 29 -2.38 3.87 13.60
CA TYR A 29 -3.65 3.56 12.99
C TYR A 29 -4.83 3.77 13.94
N LYS A 30 -6.00 4.02 13.36
CA LYS A 30 -7.29 4.02 14.04
C LYS A 30 -8.26 3.14 13.27
N ALA A 31 -8.83 2.16 13.96
CA ALA A 31 -9.91 1.33 13.42
C ALA A 31 -11.27 1.98 13.70
N TYR A 32 -12.13 2.02 12.70
CA TYR A 32 -13.53 2.42 12.83
C TYR A 32 -14.41 1.69 11.82
N TYR A 33 -15.71 1.67 12.04
CA TYR A 33 -16.66 0.98 11.16
C TYR A 33 -17.42 1.97 10.28
N MET A 34 -17.61 1.59 9.01
CA MET A 34 -18.49 2.27 8.07
C MET A 34 -19.58 1.31 7.59
N SER A 35 -20.80 1.81 7.45
CA SER A 35 -21.90 1.03 6.87
C SER A 35 -21.69 0.80 5.38
N ARG A 36 -21.93 -0.43 4.91
CA ARG A 36 -22.08 -0.73 3.48
C ARG A 36 -23.53 -0.48 3.07
N SER A 37 -23.73 -0.29 1.77
CA SER A 37 -25.08 -0.27 1.15
C SER A 37 -25.88 -1.56 1.41
N SER A 38 -25.19 -2.68 1.68
CA SER A 38 -25.79 -3.96 2.03
C SER A 38 -26.12 -4.14 3.52
N GLY A 39 -25.90 -3.12 4.36
CA GLY A 39 -26.14 -3.18 5.82
C GLY A 39 -25.02 -3.83 6.64
N ARG A 40 -24.04 -4.50 6.01
CA ARG A 40 -22.85 -5.01 6.70
C ARG A 40 -21.90 -3.86 7.08
N LEU A 41 -21.21 -4.00 8.21
CA LEU A 41 -20.15 -3.06 8.60
C LEU A 41 -18.85 -3.40 7.86
N ARG A 42 -18.12 -2.36 7.44
CA ARG A 42 -16.74 -2.44 6.95
C ARG A 42 -15.84 -1.81 7.99
N GLN A 43 -14.91 -2.58 8.53
CA GLN A 43 -13.80 -2.04 9.33
C GLN A 43 -12.86 -1.27 8.40
N ILE A 44 -12.49 -0.07 8.80
CA ILE A 44 -11.52 0.79 8.14
C ILE A 44 -10.39 1.05 9.12
N GLU A 45 -9.18 0.80 8.66
CA GLU A 45 -7.95 1.03 9.42
C GLU A 45 -7.22 2.21 8.80
N ALA A 46 -7.40 3.38 9.38
CA ALA A 46 -6.85 4.62 8.85
C ALA A 46 -5.57 5.01 9.58
N PRO A 47 -4.44 5.20 8.87
CA PRO A 47 -3.25 5.79 9.46
C PRO A 47 -3.51 7.27 9.77
N ASN A 48 -2.88 7.78 10.83
CA ASN A 48 -2.90 9.20 11.12
C ASN A 48 -2.19 10.02 10.02
N ASN A 49 -2.40 11.34 10.02
CA ASN A 49 -1.88 12.22 8.98
C ASN A 49 -0.35 12.15 8.82
N LYS A 50 0.40 11.89 9.90
CA LYS A 50 1.87 11.82 9.86
C LYS A 50 2.32 10.55 9.15
N LEU A 51 1.78 9.39 9.53
CA LEU A 51 2.11 8.12 8.88
C LEU A 51 1.62 8.11 7.43
N LYS A 52 0.42 8.63 7.17
CA LYS A 52 -0.13 8.79 5.82
C LYS A 52 0.77 9.63 4.92
N ALA A 53 1.41 10.68 5.45
CA ALA A 53 2.35 11.51 4.69
C ALA A 53 3.59 10.71 4.25
N ILE A 54 4.14 9.88 5.15
CA ILE A 54 5.27 8.98 4.85
C ILE A 54 4.85 7.92 3.83
N GLN A 55 3.72 7.25 4.01
CA GLN A 55 3.20 6.26 3.06
C GLN A 55 2.95 6.88 1.68
N SER A 56 2.45 8.11 1.62
CA SER A 56 2.28 8.84 0.37
C SER A 56 3.61 9.20 -0.29
N TRP A 57 4.65 9.48 0.50
CA TRP A 57 6.00 9.68 -0.01
C TRP A 57 6.56 8.38 -0.60
N ILE A 58 6.39 7.24 0.09
CA ILE A 58 6.81 5.91 -0.40
C ILE A 58 6.07 5.58 -1.70
N LEU A 59 4.76 5.79 -1.75
CA LEU A 59 3.95 5.58 -2.96
C LEU A 59 4.55 6.31 -4.17
N ARG A 60 4.78 7.63 -4.07
CA ARG A 60 5.23 8.45 -5.20
C ARG A 60 6.69 8.22 -5.59
N ASN A 61 7.56 7.93 -4.62
CA ASN A 61 9.01 7.85 -4.87
C ASN A 61 9.49 6.43 -5.12
N VAL A 62 8.71 5.42 -4.74
CA VAL A 62 9.08 4.00 -4.82
C VAL A 62 8.05 3.25 -5.66
N LEU A 63 6.80 3.18 -5.21
CA LEU A 63 5.82 2.22 -5.76
C LEU A 63 5.26 2.64 -7.14
N GLU A 64 5.03 3.92 -7.38
CA GLU A 64 4.52 4.42 -8.68
C GLU A 64 5.50 4.22 -9.84
N ARG A 65 6.76 3.89 -9.56
CA ARG A 65 7.79 3.63 -10.58
C ARG A 65 7.79 2.18 -11.07
N ILE A 66 7.05 1.30 -10.40
CA ILE A 66 7.00 -0.11 -10.73
C ILE A 66 6.08 -0.30 -11.94
N PRO A 67 6.53 -0.98 -13.00
CA PRO A 67 5.67 -1.30 -14.12
C PRO A 67 4.54 -2.23 -13.66
N VAL A 68 3.31 -1.85 -13.98
CA VAL A 68 2.11 -2.67 -13.74
C VAL A 68 1.55 -3.16 -15.06
N SER A 69 0.98 -4.37 -15.06
CA SER A 69 0.31 -4.92 -16.24
C SER A 69 -0.65 -3.92 -16.86
N GLU A 70 -0.68 -3.82 -18.19
CA GLU A 70 -1.63 -2.96 -18.93
C GLU A 70 -3.10 -3.31 -18.65
N ARG A 71 -3.36 -4.53 -18.17
CA ARG A 71 -4.72 -4.99 -17.81
C ARG A 71 -5.13 -4.60 -16.39
N ALA A 72 -4.21 -4.15 -15.53
CA ALA A 72 -4.52 -3.75 -14.15
C ALA A 72 -5.23 -2.38 -14.11
N GLN A 73 -6.55 -2.31 -14.05
CA GLN A 73 -7.26 -1.02 -14.10
C GLN A 73 -7.52 -0.38 -12.73
N GLY A 74 -7.50 -1.17 -11.65
CA GLY A 74 -7.69 -0.70 -10.29
C GLY A 74 -6.43 -0.03 -9.72
N PHE A 75 -6.60 1.04 -8.94
CA PHE A 75 -5.53 1.76 -8.23
C PHE A 75 -4.38 2.34 -9.09
N VAL A 76 -4.52 2.33 -10.43
CA VAL A 76 -3.53 2.90 -11.33
C VAL A 76 -3.96 4.29 -11.81
N LYS A 77 -3.05 5.27 -11.71
CA LYS A 77 -3.28 6.64 -12.17
C LYS A 77 -3.62 6.69 -13.65
N GLY A 78 -4.63 7.47 -14.00
CA GLY A 78 -5.09 7.63 -15.40
C GLY A 78 -5.95 6.48 -15.93
N ARG A 79 -6.17 5.42 -15.15
CA ARG A 79 -7.08 4.32 -15.50
C ARG A 79 -8.46 4.54 -14.87
N SER A 80 -9.47 3.86 -15.41
CA SER A 80 -10.86 4.07 -14.99
C SER A 80 -11.70 2.81 -15.12
N ILE A 81 -12.83 2.78 -14.39
CA ILE A 81 -13.83 1.71 -14.48
C ILE A 81 -14.34 1.56 -15.92
N LYS A 82 -14.50 2.67 -16.65
CA LYS A 82 -14.85 2.66 -18.07
C LYS A 82 -13.76 2.00 -18.93
N GLY A 83 -12.49 2.28 -18.63
CA GLY A 83 -11.34 1.63 -19.26
C GLY A 83 -11.35 0.11 -19.06
N ASN A 84 -11.67 -0.34 -17.83
CA ASN A 84 -11.84 -1.75 -17.50
C ASN A 84 -12.94 -2.42 -18.32
N ALA A 85 -14.14 -1.83 -18.33
CA ALA A 85 -15.30 -2.39 -19.04
C ALA A 85 -15.04 -2.59 -20.54
N ARG A 86 -14.23 -1.74 -21.18
CA ARG A 86 -13.89 -1.85 -22.60
C ARG A 86 -13.23 -3.17 -22.97
N PHE A 87 -12.41 -3.77 -22.10
CA PHE A 87 -11.77 -5.07 -22.39
C PHE A 87 -12.78 -6.23 -22.51
N HIS A 88 -13.96 -6.07 -21.90
CA HIS A 88 -15.00 -7.08 -21.83
C HIS A 88 -16.14 -6.88 -22.84
N LEU A 89 -16.16 -5.76 -23.57
CA LEU A 89 -17.21 -5.48 -24.55
C LEU A 89 -17.23 -6.54 -25.67
N GLY A 90 -18.43 -6.98 -26.05
CA GLY A 90 -18.65 -7.95 -27.13
C GLY A 90 -18.18 -9.38 -26.82
N ARG A 91 -17.78 -9.69 -25.58
CA ARG A 91 -17.38 -11.04 -25.18
C ARG A 91 -18.62 -11.88 -24.90
N LYS A 92 -18.70 -13.06 -25.51
CA LYS A 92 -19.81 -14.02 -25.33
C LYS A 92 -19.87 -14.60 -23.91
N TYR A 93 -18.71 -14.73 -23.27
CA TYR A 93 -18.57 -15.25 -21.91
C TYR A 93 -17.59 -14.38 -21.12
N ILE A 94 -17.86 -14.16 -19.84
CA ILE A 94 -17.02 -13.39 -18.93
C ILE A 94 -16.86 -14.20 -17.64
N LEU A 95 -15.62 -14.47 -17.25
CA LEU A 95 -15.33 -15.01 -15.92
C LEU A 95 -15.28 -13.85 -14.92
N VAL A 96 -16.11 -13.93 -13.90
CA VAL A 96 -16.13 -12.97 -12.78
C VAL A 96 -15.62 -13.71 -11.55
N THR A 97 -14.56 -13.18 -10.95
CA THR A 97 -13.94 -13.73 -9.75
C THR A 97 -13.51 -12.58 -8.83
N ASP A 98 -13.47 -12.85 -7.53
CA ASP A 98 -13.08 -11.91 -6.49
C ASP A 98 -12.27 -12.66 -5.43
N ILE A 99 -11.41 -11.95 -4.71
CA ILE A 99 -10.61 -12.48 -3.61
C ILE A 99 -11.29 -12.09 -2.31
N GLU A 100 -11.68 -13.08 -1.52
CA GLU A 100 -12.20 -12.86 -0.18
C GLU A 100 -11.12 -12.22 0.69
N ASP A 101 -11.49 -11.17 1.43
CA ASP A 101 -10.60 -10.44 2.34
C ASP A 101 -9.24 -10.08 1.70
N PHE A 102 -9.27 -9.48 0.50
CA PHE A 102 -8.06 -9.10 -0.25
C PHE A 102 -6.99 -8.37 0.58
N PHE A 103 -7.34 -7.36 1.38
CA PHE A 103 -6.34 -6.66 2.19
C PHE A 103 -5.87 -7.47 3.41
N PRO A 104 -6.76 -8.07 4.23
CA PRO A 104 -6.33 -8.94 5.34
C PRO A 104 -5.57 -10.20 4.92
N SER A 105 -5.72 -10.67 3.67
CA SER A 105 -5.03 -11.86 3.16
C SER A 105 -3.59 -11.58 2.69
N ILE A 106 -3.17 -10.31 2.64
CA ILE A 106 -1.79 -9.93 2.30
C ILE A 106 -0.99 -9.80 3.60
N SER A 107 0.02 -10.65 3.77
CA SER A 107 0.86 -10.63 4.97
C SER A 107 1.97 -9.58 4.87
N SER A 108 2.51 -9.16 6.01
CA SER A 108 3.73 -8.33 6.03
C SER A 108 4.94 -8.98 5.35
N ASP A 109 5.02 -10.31 5.30
CA ASP A 109 6.06 -11.03 4.57
C ASP A 109 5.92 -10.86 3.06
N ASP A 110 4.69 -10.85 2.53
CA ASP A 110 4.44 -10.59 1.11
C ASP A 110 4.84 -9.16 0.74
N VAL A 111 4.53 -8.20 1.61
CA VAL A 111 4.92 -6.80 1.44
C VAL A 111 6.45 -6.63 1.51
N TYR A 112 7.11 -7.33 2.44
CA TYR A 112 8.57 -7.34 2.55
C TYR A 112 9.23 -7.87 1.29
N ARG A 113 8.75 -8.99 0.74
CA ARG A 113 9.30 -9.56 -0.50
C ARG A 113 9.26 -8.56 -1.64
N VAL A 114 8.13 -7.88 -1.83
CA VAL A 114 7.99 -6.85 -2.86
C VAL A 114 9.00 -5.73 -2.65
N PHE A 115 9.09 -5.15 -1.44
CA PHE A 115 10.07 -4.08 -1.18
C PHE A 115 11.51 -4.56 -1.34
N HIS A 116 11.83 -5.76 -0.89
CA HIS A 116 13.15 -6.35 -1.02
C HIS A 116 13.55 -6.54 -2.48
N GLU A 117 12.65 -7.06 -3.33
CA GLU A 117 12.88 -7.20 -4.76
C GLU A 117 13.12 -5.86 -5.48
N ILE A 118 12.40 -4.81 -5.08
CA ILE A 118 12.52 -3.48 -5.70
C ILE A 118 13.80 -2.76 -5.26
N LEU A 119 14.12 -2.84 -3.97
CA LEU A 119 15.15 -2.01 -3.35
C LEU A 119 16.51 -2.69 -3.27
N ASN A 120 16.52 -4.03 -3.20
CA ASN A 120 17.70 -4.85 -2.93
C ASN A 120 18.49 -4.35 -1.70
N ASP A 121 17.74 -3.99 -0.64
CA ASP A 121 18.25 -3.45 0.62
C ASP A 121 17.34 -3.93 1.77
N GLU A 122 17.84 -4.86 2.59
CA GLU A 122 17.06 -5.53 3.64
C GLU A 122 16.58 -4.56 4.73
N GLU A 123 17.44 -3.60 5.15
CA GLU A 123 17.10 -2.66 6.22
C GLU A 123 15.97 -1.72 5.76
N ILE A 124 16.08 -1.20 4.54
CA ILE A 124 15.07 -0.29 4.00
C ILE A 124 13.78 -1.03 3.62
N ALA A 125 13.88 -2.25 3.10
CA ALA A 125 12.71 -3.09 2.85
C ALA A 125 11.93 -3.36 4.14
N ALA A 126 12.62 -3.78 5.22
CA ALA A 126 11.99 -4.00 6.51
C ALA A 126 11.36 -2.71 7.09
N LEU A 127 12.05 -1.57 6.95
CA LEU A 127 11.54 -0.27 7.37
C LEU A 127 10.24 0.08 6.64
N TYR A 128 10.21 -0.03 5.31
CA TYR A 128 9.02 0.30 4.51
C TYR A 128 7.88 -0.66 4.76
N THR A 129 8.14 -1.96 4.93
CA THR A 129 7.14 -2.92 5.37
C THR A 129 6.49 -2.47 6.67
N LYS A 130 7.27 -2.18 7.70
CA LYS A 130 6.73 -1.72 9.00
C LYS A 130 5.92 -0.43 8.90
N LEU A 131 6.30 0.49 8.01
CA LEU A 131 5.56 1.74 7.80
C LEU A 131 4.29 1.56 6.96
N CYS A 132 4.17 0.47 6.21
CA CYS A 132 3.08 0.23 5.25
C CYS A 132 2.12 -0.89 5.65
N THR A 133 2.39 -1.63 6.72
CA THR A 133 1.49 -2.67 7.26
C THR A 133 0.93 -2.31 8.62
N TYR A 134 -0.14 -3.01 9.02
CA TYR A 134 -0.82 -2.83 10.29
C TYR A 134 -1.14 -4.20 10.89
N SER A 135 -0.70 -4.45 12.12
CA SER A 135 -0.95 -5.68 12.88
C SER A 135 -0.39 -6.99 12.27
N GLY A 136 0.61 -6.91 11.39
CA GLY A 136 1.25 -8.06 10.77
C GLY A 136 1.10 -8.05 9.26
#